data_AF-A0A2L2YMB0-F1
#
_entry.id   AF-A0A2L2YMB0-F1
#
_cell.length_a   1.000
_cell.length_b   1.000
_cell.length_c   1.000
_cell.angle_alpha   90.00
_cell.angle_beta   90.00
_cell.angle_gamma   90.00
#
_symmetry.space_group_name_H-M   'P 1'
#
loop_
_entity.id
_entity.type
_entity.pdbx_description
1 polymer ?
#
loop_
_entity_poly.entity_id
_entity_poly.type
_entity_poly.pdbx_seq_one_letter_code
_entity_poly.pdbx_strand_id
1 'polypeptide(L)'
;LSTETAKKINTVYENHEISRLFPGIKYCISAQPENGEKVKVYKRLVLCNLMAVDGAWKGKLPYLKVNFSKFAELKPKYCILINSYKVELIQFAYALFTRI
;
A
#
# COMPACT_ATOMS: atom_id res chain seq x y z
N LEU A 1 -8.74 -13.42 12.23
CA LEU A 1 -9.26 -12.15 11.64
C LEU A 1 -10.11 -12.49 10.43
N SER A 2 -11.21 -11.78 10.18
CA SER A 2 -12.02 -12.05 8.99
C SER A 2 -11.26 -11.67 7.71
N THR A 3 -11.34 -12.53 6.69
CA THR A 3 -10.80 -12.28 5.34
C THR A 3 -11.30 -10.96 4.76
N GLU A 4 -12.50 -10.53 5.15
CA GLU A 4 -13.09 -9.25 4.78
C GLU A 4 -12.32 -8.04 5.33
N THR A 5 -11.82 -8.14 6.56
CA THR A 5 -11.01 -7.07 7.18
C THR A 5 -9.70 -6.89 6.43
N ALA A 6 -9.04 -7.98 6.05
CA ALA A 6 -7.83 -7.94 5.26
C ALA A 6 -8.08 -7.32 3.87
N LYS A 7 -9.17 -7.69 3.20
CA LYS A 7 -9.57 -7.07 1.92
C LYS A 7 -9.79 -5.56 2.05
N LYS A 8 -10.50 -5.11 3.09
CA LYS A 8 -10.71 -3.68 3.36
C LYS A 8 -9.41 -2.94 3.67
N ILE A 9 -8.44 -3.61 4.30
CA ILE A 9 -7.12 -3.01 4.55
C ILE A 9 -6.31 -2.91 3.26
N ASN A 10 -6.38 -3.91 2.39
CA ASN A 10 -5.71 -3.88 1.09
C ASN A 10 -6.20 -2.71 0.24
N THR A 11 -7.51 -2.42 0.23
CA THR A 11 -8.05 -1.27 -0.53
C THR A 11 -7.53 0.07 -0.02
N VAL A 12 -7.17 0.19 1.26
CA VAL A 12 -6.50 1.39 1.80
C VAL A 12 -5.13 1.57 1.17
N TYR A 13 -4.34 0.49 1.16
CA TYR A 13 -2.99 0.52 0.62
C TYR A 13 -2.96 0.67 -0.90
N GLU A 14 -4.02 0.26 -1.60
CA GLU A 14 -4.16 0.41 -3.06
C GLU A 14 -4.75 1.77 -3.49
N ASN A 15 -5.19 2.59 -2.54
CA ASN A 15 -5.69 3.93 -2.84
C ASN A 15 -4.59 4.80 -3.46
N HIS A 16 -4.91 5.47 -4.57
CA HIS A 16 -3.99 6.35 -5.31
C HIS A 16 -3.57 7.61 -4.55
N GLU A 17 -4.34 8.04 -3.54
CA GLU A 17 -3.97 9.13 -2.63
C GLU A 17 -2.88 8.70 -1.64
N ILE A 18 -2.87 7.41 -1.27
CA ILE A 18 -1.97 6.85 -0.25
C ILE A 18 -0.73 6.23 -0.89
N SER A 19 -0.87 5.61 -2.05
CA SER A 19 0.21 4.93 -2.73
C SER A 19 0.19 5.09 -4.24
N ARG A 20 1.36 5.05 -4.87
CA ARG A 20 1.53 5.11 -6.32
C ARG A 20 2.15 3.84 -6.84
N LEU A 21 1.76 3.46 -8.06
CA LEU A 21 2.38 2.34 -8.75
C LEU A 21 3.83 2.69 -9.10
N PHE A 22 4.73 1.73 -8.93
CA PHE A 22 6.08 1.88 -9.45
C PHE A 22 6.07 1.80 -10.98
N PRO A 23 6.70 2.76 -11.69
CA PRO A 23 6.82 2.68 -13.13
C PRO A 23 7.84 1.61 -13.55
N GLY A 24 7.45 0.72 -14.46
CA GLY A 24 8.35 -0.23 -15.13
C GLY A 24 8.16 -1.71 -14.76
N ILE A 25 8.46 -2.59 -15.73
CA ILE A 25 8.21 -4.04 -15.66
C ILE A 25 8.98 -4.72 -14.52
N LYS A 26 10.17 -4.23 -14.16
CA LYS A 26 10.98 -4.76 -13.06
C LYS A 26 10.27 -4.72 -11.69
N TYR A 27 9.21 -3.92 -11.57
CA TYR A 27 8.39 -3.81 -10.36
C TYR A 27 7.09 -4.61 -10.45
N CYS A 28 6.81 -5.27 -11.56
CA CYS A 28 5.73 -6.24 -11.68
C CYS A 28 6.16 -7.55 -11.03
N ILE A 29 5.36 -8.05 -10.09
CA ILE A 29 5.57 -9.33 -9.43
C ILE A 29 4.36 -10.23 -9.63
N SER A 30 4.56 -11.53 -9.57
CA SER A 30 3.45 -12.49 -9.49
C SER A 30 3.07 -12.65 -8.03
N ALA A 31 1.88 -12.22 -7.65
CA ALA A 31 1.28 -12.51 -6.36
C ALA A 31 0.29 -13.66 -6.51
N GLN A 32 0.22 -14.52 -5.50
CA GLN A 32 -0.79 -15.57 -5.42
C GLN A 32 -1.75 -15.18 -4.28
N PRO A 33 -2.95 -14.68 -4.59
CA PRO A 33 -3.99 -14.46 -3.60
C PRO A 33 -4.52 -15.81 -3.10
N GLU A 34 -5.35 -15.78 -2.06
CA GLU A 34 -5.93 -16.98 -1.43
C GLU A 34 -6.73 -17.88 -2.40
N ASN A 35 -7.11 -17.37 -3.58
CA ASN A 35 -7.79 -18.13 -4.64
C ASN A 35 -6.86 -19.05 -5.46
N GLY A 36 -5.55 -19.06 -5.18
CA GLY A 36 -4.59 -19.97 -5.82
C GLY A 36 -4.12 -19.54 -7.21
N GLU A 37 -4.75 -18.56 -7.85
CA GLU A 37 -4.36 -18.05 -9.16
C GLU A 37 -3.19 -17.06 -9.06
N LYS A 38 -2.18 -17.21 -9.92
CA LYS A 38 -1.09 -16.24 -9.99
C LYS A 38 -1.55 -15.00 -10.74
N VAL A 39 -1.70 -13.88 -10.04
CA VAL A 39 -2.00 -12.58 -10.63
C VAL A 39 -0.74 -11.71 -10.70
N LYS A 40 -0.57 -11.00 -11.82
CA LYS A 40 0.49 -10.01 -11.95
C LYS A 40 0.06 -8.72 -11.24
N VAL A 41 0.84 -8.30 -10.25
CA VAL A 41 0.62 -7.05 -9.51
C VAL A 41 1.87 -6.19 -9.58
N TYR A 42 1.68 -4.89 -9.77
CA TYR A 42 2.77 -3.93 -9.69
C TYR A 42 3.02 -3.56 -8.23
N LYS A 43 4.30 -3.43 -7.86
CA LYS A 43 4.67 -2.86 -6.57
C LYS A 43 4.12 -1.44 -6.46
N ARG A 44 3.74 -1.07 -5.25
CA ARG A 44 3.22 0.26 -4.91
C ARG A 44 4.11 0.91 -3.86
N LEU A 45 4.39 2.19 -4.04
CA LEU A 45 5.07 3.02 -3.06
C LEU A 45 4.03 3.76 -2.23
N VAL A 46 3.94 3.45 -0.94
CA VAL A 46 3.12 4.18 0.04
C VAL A 46 3.83 5.50 0.35
N LEU A 47 3.18 6.60 0.03
CA LEU A 47 3.75 7.94 0.00
C LEU A 47 3.84 8.61 1.38
N CYS A 48 3.08 8.10 2.35
CA CYS A 48 2.98 8.64 3.70
C CYS A 48 3.36 7.59 4.74
N ASN A 49 3.60 8.06 5.98
CA ASN A 49 3.91 7.17 7.08
C ASN A 49 2.68 6.32 7.47
N LEU A 50 2.91 5.12 8.02
CA LEU A 50 1.81 4.21 8.37
C LEU A 50 0.84 4.77 9.40
N MET A 51 1.33 5.60 10.33
CA MET A 51 0.50 6.20 11.38
C MET A 51 -0.52 7.20 10.81
N ALA A 52 -0.11 8.01 9.82
CA ALA A 52 -0.99 8.95 9.13
C ALA A 52 -2.04 8.20 8.30
N VAL A 53 -1.66 7.11 7.63
CA VAL A 53 -2.61 6.26 6.89
C VAL A 53 -3.64 5.65 7.84
N ASP A 54 -3.20 5.04 8.95
CA ASP A 54 -4.09 4.45 9.96
C ASP A 54 -5.04 5.49 10.56
N GLY A 55 -4.53 6.68 10.92
CA GLY A 55 -5.34 7.79 11.43
C GLY A 55 -6.39 8.28 10.43
N ALA A 56 -5.99 8.54 9.18
CA ALA A 56 -6.89 8.99 8.13
C ALA A 56 -7.98 7.96 7.83
N TRP A 57 -7.66 6.67 7.94
CA TRP A 57 -8.58 5.60 7.58
C TRP A 57 -9.50 5.14 8.71
N LYS A 58 -9.10 5.30 9.97
CA LYS A 58 -10.00 5.15 11.12
C LYS A 58 -11.18 6.11 11.06
N GLY A 59 -10.98 7.32 10.52
CA GLY A 59 -12.07 8.27 10.28
C GLY A 59 -13.02 7.83 9.16
N LYS A 60 -12.51 7.17 8.12
CA LYS A 60 -13.29 6.72 6.95
C LYS A 60 -13.94 5.34 7.14
N LEU A 61 -13.40 4.49 8.03
CA LEU A 61 -13.93 3.18 8.38
C LEU A 61 -14.10 3.02 9.90
N PRO A 62 -14.98 3.79 10.55
CA PRO A 62 -15.12 3.79 12.02
C PRO A 62 -15.55 2.43 12.59
N TYR A 63 -16.19 1.58 11.79
CA TYR A 63 -16.64 0.24 12.18
C TYR A 63 -15.51 -0.80 12.17
N LEU A 64 -14.37 -0.50 11.54
CA LEU A 64 -13.24 -1.41 11.42
C LEU A 64 -12.34 -1.29 12.66
N LYS A 65 -12.61 -2.10 13.70
CA LYS A 65 -11.82 -2.13 14.95
C LYS A 65 -10.52 -2.92 14.74
N VAL A 66 -9.55 -2.30 14.06
CA VAL A 66 -8.21 -2.86 13.85
C VAL A 66 -7.20 -1.98 14.59
N ASN A 67 -6.33 -2.62 15.39
CA ASN A 67 -5.25 -1.91 16.06
C ASN A 67 -4.08 -1.63 15.07
N PHE A 68 -3.24 -0.65 15.38
CA PHE A 68 -2.16 -0.23 14.48
C PHE A 68 -1.20 -1.38 14.15
N SER A 69 -0.85 -2.21 15.14
CA SER A 69 0.05 -3.36 14.94
C SER A 69 -0.51 -4.33 13.91
N LYS A 70 -1.80 -4.69 14.02
CA LYS A 70 -2.47 -5.58 13.07
C LYS A 70 -2.64 -4.92 11.70
N PHE A 71 -2.92 -3.62 11.66
CA PHE A 71 -2.97 -2.87 10.40
C PHE A 71 -1.64 -2.95 9.64
N ALA A 72 -0.52 -2.70 10.34
CA ALA A 72 0.82 -2.79 9.77
C ALA A 72 1.18 -4.22 9.32
N GLU A 73 0.75 -5.23 10.07
CA GLU A 73 0.93 -6.66 9.74
C GLU A 73 0.15 -7.07 8.48
N LEU A 74 -1.07 -6.52 8.31
CA LEU A 74 -1.94 -6.83 7.17
C LEU A 74 -1.57 -6.08 5.88
N LYS A 75 -0.50 -5.28 5.91
CA LYS A 75 0.01 -4.59 4.74
C LYS A 75 0.36 -5.59 3.61
N PRO A 76 -0.15 -5.40 2.38
CA PRO A 76 0.25 -6.23 1.25
C PRO A 76 1.76 -6.23 1.02
N LYS A 77 2.32 -7.39 0.63
CA LYS A 77 3.76 -7.54 0.36
C LYS A 77 4.26 -6.68 -0.80
N TYR A 78 3.40 -6.37 -1.78
CA TYR A 78 3.73 -5.48 -2.89
C TYR A 78 3.66 -3.99 -2.55
N CYS A 79 3.15 -3.63 -1.36
CA CYS A 79 3.14 -2.25 -0.89
C CYS A 79 4.37 -1.95 -0.03
N ILE A 80 5.14 -0.96 -0.44
CA ILE A 80 6.43 -0.62 0.13
C ILE A 80 6.38 0.79 0.70
N LEU A 81 6.95 0.99 1.89
CA LEU A 81 6.97 2.30 2.55
C LEU A 81 8.06 3.17 1.95
N ILE A 82 7.77 4.46 1.79
CA ILE A 82 8.75 5.44 1.30
C ILE A 82 10.03 5.49 2.16
N ASN A 83 9.94 5.26 3.48
CA ASN A 83 11.10 5.23 4.37
C ASN A 83 11.99 3.97 4.23
N SER A 84 11.46 2.91 3.60
CA SER A 84 12.15 1.63 3.44
C SER A 84 12.89 1.53 2.10
N TYR A 85 12.77 2.55 1.25
CA TYR A 85 13.36 2.57 -0.08
C TYR A 85 14.52 3.56 -0.18
N LYS A 86 15.50 3.23 -1.01
CA LYS A 86 16.67 4.08 -1.26
C LYS A 86 16.24 5.43 -1.85
N VAL A 87 16.93 6.49 -1.41
CA VAL A 87 16.66 7.92 -1.68
C VAL A 87 16.45 8.23 -3.17
N GLU A 88 17.10 7.49 -4.07
CA GLU A 88 16.97 7.64 -5.52
C GLU A 88 15.52 7.50 -6.04
N LEU A 89 14.68 6.72 -5.36
CA LEU A 89 13.26 6.58 -5.74
C LEU A 89 12.33 7.59 -5.08
N ILE A 90 12.77 8.21 -3.98
CA ILE A 90 12.10 9.37 -3.39
C ILE A 90 12.16 10.54 -4.40
N GLN A 91 13.31 10.76 -5.05
CA GLN A 91 13.44 11.73 -6.15
C GLN A 91 12.49 11.45 -7.32
N PHE A 92 12.28 10.19 -7.70
CA PHE A 92 11.27 9.83 -8.72
C PHE A 92 9.83 10.09 -8.26
N ALA A 93 9.51 9.85 -6.98
CA ALA A 93 8.19 10.17 -6.43
C ALA A 93 7.94 11.68 -6.40
N TYR A 94 8.95 12.49 -6.03
CA TYR A 94 8.89 13.95 -6.14
C TYR A 94 8.73 14.41 -7.59
N ALA A 95 9.46 13.82 -8.54
CA ALA A 95 9.36 14.15 -9.97
C ALA A 95 8.00 13.78 -10.61
N LEU A 96 7.29 12.79 -10.06
CA LEU A 96 5.91 12.46 -10.42
C LEU A 96 4.89 13.44 -9.83
N PHE A 97 5.21 14.08 -8.70
CA PHE A 97 4.34 15.08 -8.04
C PHE A 97 4.52 16.50 -8.59
N THR A 98 5.73 16.85 -9.08
CA THR A 98 6.03 18.21 -9.58
C THR A 98 5.72 18.43 -11.05
N ARG A 99 5.21 17.42 -11.77
CA ARG A 99 4.60 17.60 -13.10
C ARG A 99 3.11 17.91 -12.95
N ILE A 100 2.81 19.10 -12.42
CA ILE A 100 1.53 19.80 -12.55
C ILE A 100 1.85 21.17 -13.14
#